data_AF-A0A7J7K7B0-F1
#
_entry.id   AF-A0A7J7K7B0-F1
#
_cell.length_a   1.000
_cell.length_b   1.000
_cell.length_c   1.000
_cell.angle_alpha   90.00
_cell.angle_beta   90.00
_cell.angle_gamma   90.00
#
_symmetry.space_group_name_H-M   'P 1'
#
loop_
_entity.id
_entity.type
_entity.pdbx_description
1 polymer ?
#
loop_
_entity_poly.entity_id
_entity_poly.type
_entity_poly.pdbx_seq_one_letter_code
_entity_poly.pdbx_strand_id
1 'polypeptide(L)'
;MFNCIQRVHQNTLEDYSQFLALISLGGLKHPSVSAGAGLVIILGRVFYALGYYTGDPSKRRRGGFMILGKLVLFGCVISTALSLLGYI
;
A
#
# COMPACT_ATOMS: atom_id res chain seq x y z
N MET A 1 10.12 22.53 -5.07
CA MET A 1 9.45 21.94 -3.89
C MET A 1 7.94 21.75 -4.10
N PHE A 2 7.17 22.78 -4.47
CA PHE A 2 5.72 22.69 -4.73
C PHE A 2 5.32 21.52 -5.67
N ASN A 3 5.94 21.42 -6.85
CA ASN A 3 5.66 20.35 -7.82
C ASN A 3 5.92 18.94 -7.26
N CYS A 4 6.92 18.79 -6.38
CA CYS A 4 7.23 17.51 -5.72
C CYS A 4 6.12 17.13 -4.75
N ILE A 5 5.62 18.08 -3.97
CA ILE A 5 4.53 17.87 -3.02
C ILE A 5 3.23 17.52 -3.75
N GLN A 6 2.87 18.27 -4.79
CA GLN A 6 1.69 17.99 -5.62
C GLN A 6 1.75 16.60 -6.27
N ARG A 7 2.92 16.20 -6.78
CA ARG A 7 3.12 14.85 -7.33
C ARG A 7 2.92 13.76 -6.29
N VAL A 8 3.41 13.94 -5.05
CA VAL A 8 3.18 12.96 -3.98
C VAL A 8 1.69 12.85 -3.66
N HIS A 9 0.99 13.98 -3.60
CA HIS A 9 -0.45 14.01 -3.33
C HIS A 9 -1.22 13.25 -4.42
N GLN A 10 -1.01 13.58 -5.70
CA GLN A 10 -1.65 12.88 -6.81
C GLN A 10 -1.29 11.39 -6.83
N ASN A 11 -0.02 11.02 -6.63
CA ASN A 11 0.37 9.61 -6.59
C ASN A 11 -0.25 8.84 -5.41
N THR A 12 -0.52 9.53 -4.30
CA THR A 12 -1.21 8.92 -3.17
C THR A 12 -2.68 8.68 -3.52
N LEU A 13 -3.34 9.62 -4.18
CA LEU A 13 -4.73 9.46 -4.64
C LEU A 13 -4.88 8.32 -5.67
N GLU A 14 -3.93 8.19 -6.60
CA GLU A 14 -3.90 7.10 -7.59
C GLU A 14 -3.84 5.71 -6.93
N ASP A 15 -3.15 5.59 -5.79
CA ASP A 15 -2.94 4.32 -5.09
C ASP A 15 -3.97 4.07 -3.98
N TYR A 16 -4.65 5.10 -3.51
CA TYR A 16 -5.52 5.04 -2.34
C TYR A 16 -6.71 4.10 -2.54
N SER A 17 -7.37 4.16 -3.70
CA SER A 17 -8.50 3.29 -4.02
C SER A 17 -8.11 1.81 -4.05
N GLN A 18 -6.95 1.50 -4.64
CA GLN A 18 -6.41 0.14 -4.68
C GLN A 18 -6.07 -0.36 -3.28
N PHE A 19 -5.44 0.47 -2.45
CA PHE A 19 -5.15 0.13 -1.06
C PHE A 19 -6.41 -0.20 -0.28
N LEU A 20 -7.45 0.63 -0.37
CA LEU A 20 -8.73 0.40 0.31
C LEU A 20 -9.41 -0.89 -0.14
N ALA A 21 -9.41 -1.16 -1.45
CA ALA A 21 -9.99 -2.40 -1.98
C ALA A 21 -9.24 -3.63 -1.45
N LEU A 22 -7.90 -3.61 -1.51
CA LEU A 22 -7.07 -4.74 -1.09
C LEU A 22 -7.17 -5.03 0.41
N ILE A 23 -7.12 -3.99 1.27
CA ILE A 23 -7.21 -4.19 2.71
C ILE A 23 -8.60 -4.64 3.15
N SER A 24 -9.66 -4.12 2.52
CA SER A 24 -11.04 -4.52 2.81
C SER A 24 -11.28 -5.97 2.42
N LEU A 25 -10.91 -6.36 1.19
CA LEU A 25 -11.11 -7.72 0.69
C LEU A 25 -10.19 -8.74 1.39
N GLY A 26 -8.92 -8.42 1.58
CA GLY A 26 -7.98 -9.30 2.27
C GLY A 26 -8.31 -9.47 3.75
N GLY A 27 -8.87 -8.42 4.38
CA GLY A 27 -9.25 -8.43 5.79
C GLY A 27 -10.47 -9.29 6.11
N LEU A 28 -11.29 -9.67 5.11
CA LEU A 28 -12.46 -10.53 5.32
C LEU A 28 -12.08 -11.90 5.89
N LYS A 29 -11.04 -12.53 5.33
CA LYS A 29 -10.54 -13.83 5.80
C LYS A 29 -9.32 -13.70 6.71
N HIS A 30 -8.47 -12.70 6.47
CA HIS A 30 -7.18 -12.54 7.14
C HIS A 30 -7.03 -11.17 7.81
N PRO A 31 -7.82 -10.85 8.87
CA PRO A 31 -7.86 -9.51 9.46
C PRO A 31 -6.52 -9.06 10.06
N SER A 32 -5.88 -9.91 10.89
CA SER A 32 -4.62 -9.54 11.57
C SER A 32 -3.45 -9.36 10.59
N VAL A 33 -3.34 -10.26 9.59
CA VAL A 33 -2.30 -10.18 8.56
C VAL A 33 -2.51 -8.96 7.68
N SER A 34 -3.75 -8.68 7.30
CA SER A 34 -4.10 -7.51 6.48
C SER A 34 -3.87 -6.19 7.23
N ALA A 35 -4.13 -6.15 8.54
CA ALA A 35 -3.80 -5.01 9.39
C ALA A 35 -2.28 -4.76 9.44
N GLY A 36 -1.49 -5.81 9.66
CA GLY A 36 -0.03 -5.72 9.66
C GLY A 36 0.53 -5.26 8.31
N ALA A 37 0.05 -5.85 7.21
CA ALA A 37 0.45 -5.45 5.87
C ALA A 37 0.04 -4.01 5.54
N GLY A 38 -1.14 -3.58 5.99
CA GLY A 38 -1.62 -2.20 5.86
C GLY A 38 -0.70 -1.20 6.58
N LEU A 39 -0.26 -1.51 7.79
CA LEU A 39 0.70 -0.68 8.52
C LEU A 39 2.02 -0.53 7.77
N VAL A 40 2.56 -1.61 7.19
CA VAL A 40 3.79 -1.56 6.38
C VAL A 40 3.63 -0.62 5.18
N ILE A 41 2.47 -0.65 4.51
CA ILE A 41 2.18 0.25 3.39
C ILE A 41 2.11 1.70 3.86
N ILE A 42 1.40 1.98 4.96
CA ILE A 42 1.26 3.34 5.51
C ILE A 42 2.63 3.90 5.89
N LEU A 43 3.45 3.13 6.60
CA LEU A 43 4.81 3.54 6.96
C LEU A 43 5.65 3.82 5.71
N GLY A 44 5.65 2.92 4.73
CA GLY A 44 6.37 3.14 3.47
C GLY A 44 5.89 4.38 2.73
N ARG A 45 4.59 4.70 2.77
CA ARG A 45 4.03 5.94 2.21
C ARG A 45 4.52 7.19 2.93
N VAL A 46 4.65 7.15 4.27
CA VAL A 46 5.26 8.24 5.05
C VAL A 46 6.71 8.47 4.61
N PHE A 47 7.54 7.42 4.55
CA PHE A 47 8.93 7.56 4.12
C PHE A 47 9.08 8.00 2.65
N TYR A 48 8.16 7.59 1.77
CA TYR A 48 8.09 8.05 0.38
C TYR A 48 7.83 9.56 0.32
N ALA A 49 6.84 10.05 1.07
CA ALA A 49 6.47 11.46 1.12
C ALA A 49 7.61 12.31 1.71
N LEU A 50 8.17 11.90 2.85
CA LEU A 50 9.31 12.57 3.48
C LEU A 50 10.52 12.65 2.54
N GLY A 51 10.78 11.60 1.75
CA GLY A 51 11.80 11.61 0.71
C GLY A 51 11.56 12.70 -0.34
N TYR A 52 10.33 12.79 -0.86
CA TYR A 52 9.96 13.79 -1.85
C TYR A 52 9.93 15.23 -1.33
N TYR A 53 9.63 15.43 -0.05
CA TYR A 53 9.60 16.76 0.57
C TYR A 53 10.98 17.42 0.64
N THR A 54 12.05 16.63 0.51
CA THR A 54 13.41 17.17 0.37
C THR A 54 13.68 17.86 -0.98
N GLY A 55 12.74 17.79 -1.94
CA GLY A 55 12.88 18.39 -3.27
C GLY A 55 13.67 17.55 -4.28
N ASP A 56 14.25 16.42 -3.86
CA ASP A 56 14.93 15.46 -4.74
C ASP A 56 14.04 14.22 -4.97
N PRO A 57 13.52 14.00 -6.20
CA PRO A 57 12.66 12.86 -6.52
C PRO A 57 13.31 11.49 -6.30
N SER A 58 14.65 11.39 -6.30
CA SER A 58 15.37 10.13 -6.15
C SER A 58 15.20 9.53 -4.76
N LYS A 59 15.01 10.39 -3.74
CA LYS A 59 14.84 9.99 -2.33
C LYS A 59 13.50 9.31 -2.04
N ARG A 60 12.60 9.22 -3.02
CA ARG A 60 11.36 8.42 -2.94
C ARG A 60 11.59 6.95 -2.64
N ARG A 61 12.75 6.41 -3.03
CA ARG A 61 13.13 5.01 -2.81
C ARG A 61 13.16 4.62 -1.33
N ARG A 62 13.28 5.58 -0.41
CA ARG A 62 13.21 5.35 1.05
C ARG A 62 11.91 4.66 1.48
N GLY A 63 10.81 4.91 0.78
CA GLY A 63 9.52 4.25 1.03
C GLY A 63 9.28 2.97 0.22
N GLY A 64 10.26 2.48 -0.55
CA GLY A 64 10.07 1.38 -1.50
C GLY A 64 9.64 0.06 -0.86
N PHE A 65 9.93 -0.14 0.43
CA PHE A 65 9.54 -1.33 1.18
C PHE A 65 8.01 -1.51 1.31
N MET A 66 7.19 -0.49 1.02
CA MET A 66 5.73 -0.62 0.95
C MET A 66 5.28 -1.74 -0.01
N ILE A 67 6.11 -2.09 -0.99
CA ILE A 67 5.82 -3.16 -1.95
C ILE A 67 5.63 -4.52 -1.26
N LEU A 68 6.34 -4.78 -0.16
CA LEU A 68 6.21 -6.01 0.62
C LEU A 68 4.81 -6.11 1.23
N GLY A 69 4.30 -5.03 1.82
CA GLY A 69 2.94 -4.99 2.35
C GLY A 69 1.88 -5.17 1.27
N LYS A 70 2.09 -4.58 0.07
CA LYS A 70 1.19 -4.77 -1.07
C LYS A 70 1.14 -6.22 -1.54
N LEU A 71 2.29 -6.90 -1.65
CA LEU A 71 2.36 -8.30 -2.05
C LEU A 71 1.62 -9.20 -1.07
N VAL A 72 1.76 -8.94 0.24
CA VAL A 72 1.02 -9.68 1.28
C VAL A 72 -0.49 -9.47 1.14
N LEU A 73 -0.96 -8.23 0.98
CA LEU A 73 -2.39 -7.96 0.79
C LEU A 73 -2.94 -8.63 -0.47
N PHE A 74 -2.20 -8.61 -1.59
CA PHE A 74 -2.59 -9.34 -2.79
C PHE A 74 -2.76 -10.84 -2.52
N GLY A 75 -1.84 -11.46 -1.78
CA GLY A 75 -1.96 -12.85 -1.34
C GLY A 75 -3.21 -13.10 -0.47
N CYS A 76 -3.51 -12.20 0.47
CA CYS A 76 -4.72 -12.30 1.30
C CYS A 76 -6.01 -12.20 0.48
N VAL A 77 -6.04 -11.32 -0.53
CA VAL A 77 -7.19 -11.20 -1.45
C VAL A 77 -7.36 -12.46 -2.28
N ILE A 78 -6.28 -13.00 -2.86
CA ILE A 78 -6.34 -14.26 -3.63
C ILE A 78 -6.84 -15.40 -2.75
N SER A 79 -6.35 -15.52 -1.51
CA SER A 79 -6.81 -16.53 -0.56
C SER A 79 -8.30 -16.36 -0.21
N THR A 80 -8.77 -15.12 -0.07
CA THR A 80 -10.19 -14.84 0.16
C THR A 80 -11.03 -15.21 -1.06
N ALA A 81 -10.59 -14.87 -2.27
CA ALA A 81 -11.28 -15.17 -3.52
C ALA A 81 -11.38 -16.68 -3.78
N LEU A 82 -10.29 -17.43 -3.59
CA LEU A 82 -10.31 -18.89 -3.73
C LEU A 82 -11.24 -19.56 -2.73
N SER A 83 -11.38 -18.98 -1.53
CA SER A 83 -12.30 -19.48 -0.52
C SER A 83 -13.76 -19.24 -0.88
N LEU A 84 -14.07 -18.07 -1.43
CA LEU A 84 -15.39 -17.77 -1.96
C LEU A 84 -15.78 -18.67 -3.13
N LEU A 85 -14.82 -19.12 -3.92
CA LEU A 85 -15.02 -20.08 -5.01
C LEU A 85 -15.10 -21.55 -4.55
N GLY A 86 -14.85 -21.83 -3.26
CA GLY A 86 -14.89 -23.19 -2.71
C GLY A 86 -13.67 -24.06 -3.03
N TYR A 87 -12.57 -23.46 -3.49
CA TYR A 87 -11.31 -24.19 -3.71
C TYR A 87 -10.52 -24.42 -2.42
N ILE A 88 -10.73 -23.56 -1.38
CA ILE A 88 -10.12 -23.65 -0.05
C ILE A 88 -11.04 -23.17 1.08
#